data_AF-A0A0W0YXV5-F1
#
_entry.id   AF-A0A0W0YXV5-F1
#
_cell.length_a   1.000
_cell.length_b   1.000
_cell.length_c   1.000
_cell.angle_alpha   90.00
_cell.angle_beta   90.00
_cell.angle_gamma   90.00
#
_symmetry.space_group_name_H-M   'P 1'
#
loop_
_entity.id
_entity.type
_entity.pdbx_description
1 polymer ?
#
loop_
_entity_poly.entity_id
_entity_poly.type
_entity_poly.pdbx_seq_one_letter_code
_entity_poly.pdbx_strand_id
1 'polypeptide(L)'
;MKSETIFSYLVNEGFQFAESKLLGNTTTLYVYQKNGIYPNSGNPQCVFLEVEQKHGEDVSVRFSMNVPVELRDAVYDIMKREEHEPENCSGVTI
;
A
#
# COMPACT_ATOMS: atom_id res chain seq x y z
N MET A 1 0.29 10.85 -0.93
CA MET A 1 1.32 9.85 -1.22
C MET A 1 0.68 8.47 -1.37
N LYS A 2 0.99 7.73 -2.45
CA LYS A 2 0.35 6.41 -2.73
C LYS A 2 0.71 5.38 -1.65
N SER A 3 1.95 5.44 -1.17
CA SER A 3 2.49 4.63 -0.08
C SER A 3 1.65 4.73 1.19
N GLU A 4 1.30 5.95 1.62
CA GLU A 4 0.46 6.22 2.79
C GLU A 4 -0.96 5.66 2.60
N THR A 5 -1.54 5.83 1.41
CA THR A 5 -2.91 5.35 1.13
C THR A 5 -2.98 3.83 1.20
N ILE A 6 -1.99 3.14 0.61
CA ILE A 6 -1.88 1.68 0.69
C ILE A 6 -1.69 1.23 2.14
N PHE A 7 -0.80 1.90 2.88
CA PHE A 7 -0.56 1.57 4.28
C PHE A 7 -1.83 1.75 5.14
N SER A 8 -2.54 2.87 4.99
CA SER A 8 -3.81 3.11 5.70
C SER A 8 -4.88 2.07 5.34
N TYR A 9 -4.99 1.68 4.06
CA TYR A 9 -5.89 0.61 3.65
C TYR A 9 -5.55 -0.72 4.33
N LEU A 10 -4.28 -1.11 4.32
CA LEU A 10 -3.82 -2.34 4.99
C LEU A 10 -4.10 -2.33 6.50
N VAL A 11 -3.91 -1.19 7.17
CA VAL A 11 -4.24 -1.04 8.60
C VAL A 11 -5.73 -1.21 8.87
N ASN A 12 -6.60 -0.69 8.00
CA ASN A 12 -8.06 -0.88 8.11
C ASN A 12 -8.46 -2.34 7.88
N GLU A 13 -7.77 -3.07 7.01
CA GLU A 13 -7.90 -4.51 6.81
C GLU A 13 -7.25 -5.32 7.95
N GLY A 14 -6.78 -4.67 9.01
CA GLY A 14 -6.25 -5.29 10.23
C GLY A 14 -4.78 -5.74 10.13
N PHE A 15 -4.03 -5.28 9.13
CA PHE A 15 -2.59 -5.42 9.11
C PHE A 15 -1.93 -4.42 10.05
N GLN A 16 -0.74 -4.75 10.53
CA GLN A 16 0.04 -3.95 11.46
C GLN A 16 1.45 -3.78 10.92
N PHE A 17 2.05 -2.63 11.17
CA PHE A 17 3.46 -2.41 10.89
C PHE A 17 4.31 -3.35 11.73
N ALA A 18 5.22 -4.12 11.10
CA ALA A 18 6.23 -4.91 11.79
C ALA A 18 7.55 -4.15 11.86
N GLU A 19 8.10 -3.83 10.70
CA GLU A 19 9.44 -3.26 10.56
C GLU A 19 9.57 -2.49 9.25
N SER A 20 10.63 -1.68 9.15
CA SER A 20 11.01 -1.00 7.92
C SER A 20 12.50 -1.16 7.69
N LYS A 21 12.89 -1.35 6.43
CA LYS A 21 14.28 -1.44 6.02
C LYS A 21 14.58 -0.42 4.93
N LEU A 22 15.60 0.39 5.15
CA LEU A 22 16.12 1.32 4.13
C LEU A 22 17.29 0.66 3.41
N LEU A 23 17.20 0.54 2.08
CA LEU A 23 18.24 0.02 1.21
C LEU A 23 18.51 1.04 0.10
N GLY A 24 19.54 1.87 0.30
CA GLY A 24 19.84 2.98 -0.59
C GLY A 24 18.71 4.01 -0.58
N ASN A 25 18.02 4.17 -1.71
CA ASN A 25 16.90 5.10 -1.87
C ASN A 25 15.52 4.42 -1.77
N THR A 26 15.50 3.12 -1.46
CA THR A 26 14.28 2.33 -1.37
C THR A 26 13.99 2.02 0.09
N THR A 27 12.79 2.39 0.56
CA THR A 27 12.28 2.01 1.87
C THR A 27 11.30 0.85 1.71
N THR A 28 11.61 -0.31 2.30
CA THR A 28 10.69 -1.45 2.37
C THR A 28 9.97 -1.43 3.72
N LEU A 29 8.64 -1.34 3.71
CA LEU A 29 7.79 -1.51 4.89
C LEU A 29 7.24 -2.93 4.91
N TYR A 30 7.35 -3.58 6.06
CA TYR A 30 6.86 -4.92 6.31
C TYR A 30 5.57 -4.79 7.12
N VAL A 31 4.46 -5.17 6.52
CA VAL A 31 3.13 -5.08 7.13
C VAL A 31 2.58 -6.49 7.30
N TYR A 32 2.17 -6.85 8.50
CA TYR A 32 1.80 -8.22 8.85
C TYR A 32 0.42 -8.29 9.53
N GLN A 33 -0.27 -9.39 9.33
CA GLN A 33 -1.50 -9.71 10.05
C GLN A 33 -1.37 -11.09 10.68
N LYS A 34 -1.35 -11.13 12.02
CA LYS A 34 -1.11 -12.36 12.81
C LYS A 34 -2.25 -13.37 12.69
N ASN A 35 -3.48 -12.87 12.71
CA ASN A 35 -4.70 -13.66 12.53
C ASN A 35 -5.38 -13.11 11.28
N GLY A 36 -5.12 -13.72 10.11
CA GLY A 36 -5.80 -13.32 8.88
C GLY A 36 -7.31 -13.23 9.11
N ILE A 37 -7.96 -12.14 8.69
CA ILE A 37 -9.43 -12.00 8.83
C ILE A 37 -10.15 -13.13 8.08
N TYR A 38 -9.48 -13.74 7.10
CA TYR A 38 -9.98 -14.87 6.36
C TYR A 38 -9.84 -16.18 7.17
N PRO A 39 -10.97 -16.84 7.47
CA PRO A 39 -11.09 -17.83 8.56
C PRO A 39 -10.28 -19.12 8.40
N ASN A 40 -9.56 -19.32 7.30
CA ASN A 40 -8.99 -20.62 6.94
C ASN A 40 -7.48 -20.70 6.88
N SER A 41 -6.72 -19.61 7.05
CA SER A 41 -5.27 -19.72 6.81
C SER A 41 -4.48 -20.12 8.04
N GLY A 42 -4.84 -19.69 9.26
CA GLY A 42 -4.02 -19.88 10.48
C GLY A 42 -2.57 -19.40 10.35
N ASN A 43 -2.23 -18.78 9.22
CA ASN A 43 -0.90 -18.45 8.77
C ASN A 43 -0.81 -16.93 8.71
N PRO A 44 0.27 -16.34 9.22
CA PRO A 44 0.45 -14.90 9.18
C PRO A 44 0.47 -14.42 7.72
N GLN A 45 -0.31 -13.39 7.42
CA GLN A 45 -0.29 -12.72 6.13
C GLN A 45 0.73 -11.59 6.17
N CYS A 46 1.50 -11.42 5.10
CA CYS A 46 2.56 -10.43 5.01
C CYS A 46 2.49 -9.68 3.68
N VAL A 47 2.68 -8.37 3.76
CA VAL A 47 2.76 -7.45 2.62
C VAL A 47 4.07 -6.68 2.74
N PHE A 48 4.83 -6.66 1.66
CA PHE A 48 6.07 -5.89 1.52
C PHE A 48 5.75 -4.70 0.62
N LEU A 49 5.80 -3.51 1.17
CA LEU A 49 5.60 -2.26 0.44
C LEU A 49 6.95 -1.60 0.22
N GLU A 50 7.43 -1.58 -1.01
CA GLU A 50 8.70 -0.94 -1.39
C GLU A 50 8.40 0.44 -1.98
N VAL A 51 8.99 1.47 -1.39
CA VAL A 51 8.84 2.87 -1.79
C VAL A 51 10.20 3.39 -2.23
N GLU A 52 10.36 3.68 -3.52
CA GLU A 52 11.57 4.33 -4.04
C GLU A 52 11.42 5.85 -4.00
N GLN A 53 12.39 6.53 -3.37
CA GLN A 53 12.36 7.98 -3.16
C GLN A 53 12.91 8.80 -4.34
N LYS A 54 12.87 8.28 -5.59
CA LYS A 54 13.46 8.97 -6.76
C LYS A 54 12.40 9.59 -7.66
N HIS A 55 12.44 10.92 -7.83
CA HIS A 55 11.77 11.64 -8.93
C HIS A 55 10.26 11.30 -9.07
N GLY A 56 9.58 11.20 -7.93
CA GLY A 56 8.23 10.64 -7.81
C GLY A 56 8.26 9.45 -6.85
N GLU A 57 7.17 9.18 -6.14
CA GLU A 57 7.08 7.96 -5.34
C GLU A 57 6.78 6.78 -6.28
N ASP A 58 7.81 6.03 -6.67
CA ASP A 58 7.59 4.71 -7.29
C ASP A 58 7.31 3.71 -6.16
N VAL A 59 6.09 3.19 -6.15
CA VAL A 59 5.63 2.26 -5.13
C VAL A 59 5.47 0.90 -5.80
N SER A 60 6.07 -0.13 -5.21
CA SER A 60 5.84 -1.51 -5.58
C SER A 60 5.42 -2.34 -4.37
N VAL A 61 4.63 -3.39 -4.62
CA VAL A 61 4.08 -4.23 -3.55
C VAL A 61 4.29 -5.70 -3.86
N ARG A 62 4.64 -6.47 -2.83
CA ARG A 62 4.68 -7.94 -2.87
C ARG A 62 3.83 -8.51 -1.75
N PHE A 63 3.14 -9.60 -2.04
CA PHE A 63 2.23 -10.25 -1.10
C PHE A 63 2.70 -11.67 -0.80
N SER A 64 2.51 -12.14 0.43
CA SER A 64 2.60 -13.56 0.73
C SER A 64 1.45 -14.34 0.08
N MET A 65 1.66 -15.64 -0.19
CA MET A 65 0.72 -16.48 -0.95
C MET A 65 -0.69 -16.55 -0.32
N ASN A 66 -0.78 -16.39 0.99
CA ASN A 66 -2.02 -16.45 1.79
C ASN A 66 -2.76 -15.10 1.90
N VAL A 67 -2.27 -14.02 1.29
CA VAL A 67 -3.03 -12.77 1.17
C VAL A 67 -4.19 -12.97 0.17
N PRO A 68 -5.44 -12.61 0.52
CA PRO A 68 -6.61 -12.77 -0.35
C PRO A 68 -6.49 -11.98 -1.66
N VAL A 69 -7.02 -12.53 -2.74
CA VAL A 69 -6.99 -11.87 -4.07
C VAL A 69 -7.70 -10.52 -4.04
N GLU A 70 -8.84 -10.42 -3.36
CA GLU A 70 -9.62 -9.18 -3.23
C GLU A 70 -8.79 -8.05 -2.60
N LEU A 71 -7.98 -8.37 -1.59
CA LEU A 71 -7.09 -7.40 -0.95
C LEU A 71 -5.94 -7.00 -1.89
N ARG A 72 -5.38 -7.95 -2.64
CA ARG A 72 -4.33 -7.67 -3.64
C ARG A 72 -4.85 -6.74 -4.73
N ASP A 73 -6.03 -7.02 -5.25
CA ASP A 73 -6.67 -6.23 -6.30
C ASP A 73 -6.97 -4.80 -5.82
N ALA A 74 -7.49 -4.65 -4.59
CA ALA A 74 -7.71 -3.32 -4.01
C ALA A 74 -6.42 -2.50 -3.88
N VAL A 75 -5.31 -3.13 -3.46
CA VAL A 75 -4.01 -2.45 -3.41
C VAL A 75 -3.52 -2.08 -4.81
N TYR A 76 -3.64 -2.98 -5.80
CA TYR A 76 -3.26 -2.67 -7.18
C TYR A 76 -4.11 -1.55 -7.79
N ASP A 77 -5.38 -1.45 -7.43
CA ASP A 77 -6.24 -0.34 -7.84
C ASP A 77 -5.76 0.98 -7.24
N ILE A 78 -5.36 1.00 -5.97
CA ILE A 78 -4.77 2.19 -5.34
C ILE A 78 -3.47 2.60 -6.06
N MET A 79 -2.61 1.63 -6.43
CA MET A 79 -1.37 1.92 -7.16
C MET A 79 -1.64 2.52 -8.55
N LYS A 80 -2.68 2.02 -9.24
CA LYS A 80 -3.08 2.45 -10.59
C LYS A 80 -3.87 3.75 -10.62
N ARG A 81 -4.48 4.17 -9.50
CA ARG A 81 -5.13 5.49 -9.44
C ARG A 81 -4.10 6.56 -9.79
N GLU A 82 -4.32 7.24 -10.90
CA GLU A 82 -3.67 8.51 -11.16
C GLU A 82 -4.13 9.46 -10.05
N GLU A 83 -3.19 10.19 -9.46
CA GLU A 83 -3.54 11.35 -8.64
C GLU A 83 -4.24 12.32 -9.59
N HIS A 84 -5.58 12.27 -9.65
CA HIS A 84 -6.33 13.41 -10.13
C HIS A 84 -5.94 14.56 -9.21
N GLU A 85 -5.04 15.42 -9.69
CA GLU A 85 -4.90 16.76 -9.16
C GLU A 85 -6.33 17.31 -9.01
N PRO A 86 -6.68 17.93 -7.87
CA PRO A 86 -7.89 18.73 -7.86
C PRO A 86 -7.72 19.73 -8.99
N GLU A 87 -8.53 19.60 -10.04
CA GLU A 87 -8.61 20.60 -11.10
C GLU A 87 -8.74 21.94 -10.39
N ASN A 88 -7.69 22.73 -10.52
CA ASN A 88 -7.62 24.04 -9.94
C ASN A 88 -8.73 24.83 -10.67
N CYS A 89 -9.90 24.94 -10.05
CA CYS A 89 -10.98 25.84 -10.46
C CYS A 89 -10.53 27.29 -10.24
N SER A 90 -9.40 27.67 -10.84
CA SER A 90 -8.98 29.04 -11.06
C SER A 90 -9.52 29.42 -12.43
N GLY A 91 -10.83 29.65 -12.48
CA GLY A 91 -11.54 29.82 -13.72
C GLY A 91 -12.96 30.31 -13.50
N VAL A 92 -13.08 31.55 -13.01
CA VAL A 92 -13.89 32.62 -13.60
C VAL A 92 -13.83 33.82 -12.65
N THR A 93 -12.95 34.76 -12.98
CA THR A 93 -13.17 36.18 -12.71
C THR A 93 -13.86 36.74 -13.94
N ILE A 94 -15.15 37.05 -13.85
CA ILE A 94 -15.77 38.25 -14.45
C ILE A 94 -17.05 38.59 -13.68
#